data_AF-A0A4S4BMT2-F1
#
_entry.id   AF-A0A4S4BMT2-F1
#
_cell.length_a   1.000
_cell.length_b   1.000
_cell.length_c   1.000
_cell.angle_alpha   90.00
_cell.angle_beta   90.00
_cell.angle_gamma   90.00
#
_symmetry.space_group_name_H-M   'P 1'
#
loop_
_entity.id
_entity.type
_entity.pdbx_description
1 polymer ?
#
loop_
_entity_poly.entity_id
_entity_poly.type
_entity_poly.pdbx_seq_one_letter_code
_entity_poly.pdbx_strand_id
1 'polypeptide(L)'
;MDINQKYMIDPKDIRNVVSRDGNRIGFELQLIIPYYRGAALSMIDELYVKVGAILYPKEQLTFTVDGFSYTWPQIETVTTFRWEYGTKATVFVPQQGGLDVSPIQHIEVGCSIRRSYGGRFPAPVVVKVAVDPCKLKAIRYQ
;
A
#
# COMPACT_ATOMS: atom_id res chain seq x y z
N MET A 1 -4.91 18.96 -8.72
CA MET A 1 -5.18 17.62 -9.27
C MET A 1 -3.82 16.94 -9.38
N ASP A 2 -3.51 16.01 -8.48
CA ASP A 2 -2.20 15.36 -8.43
C ASP A 2 -2.06 14.42 -9.65
N ILE A 3 -1.17 14.77 -10.57
CA ILE A 3 -0.94 14.07 -11.85
C ILE A 3 -0.58 12.58 -11.68
N ASN A 4 -0.18 12.19 -10.48
CA ASN A 4 0.31 10.85 -10.14
C ASN A 4 -0.77 9.91 -9.59
N GLN A 5 -2.00 10.40 -9.32
CA GLN A 5 -3.07 9.57 -8.76
C GLN A 5 -3.35 8.33 -9.62
N LYS A 6 -3.28 8.45 -10.95
CA LYS A 6 -3.52 7.32 -11.87
C LYS A 6 -2.45 6.22 -11.79
N TYR A 7 -1.25 6.53 -11.31
CA TYR A 7 -0.09 5.63 -11.31
C TYR A 7 0.29 5.15 -9.92
N MET A 8 -0.53 5.45 -8.90
CA MET A 8 -0.24 5.02 -7.53
C MET A 8 -0.17 3.51 -7.41
N ILE A 9 -0.95 2.77 -8.21
CA ILE A 9 -1.01 1.30 -8.21
C ILE A 9 -1.04 0.79 -9.65
N ASP A 10 -0.22 -0.22 -9.95
CA ASP A 10 -0.38 -1.07 -11.13
C ASP A 10 -1.01 -2.41 -10.70
N PRO A 11 -2.14 -2.86 -11.30
CA PRO A 11 -2.74 -4.16 -11.02
C PRO A 11 -1.75 -5.34 -11.11
N LYS A 12 -0.70 -5.23 -11.93
CA LYS A 12 0.33 -6.27 -12.12
C LYS A 12 1.25 -6.42 -10.91
N ASP A 13 1.32 -5.41 -10.06
CA ASP A 13 2.18 -5.39 -8.88
C ASP A 13 1.50 -5.95 -7.63
N ILE A 14 0.29 -6.48 -7.76
CA ILE A 14 -0.46 -7.13 -6.69
C ILE A 14 -0.14 -8.61 -6.68
N ARG A 15 0.21 -9.15 -5.51
CA ARG A 15 0.66 -10.54 -5.36
C ARG A 15 0.17 -11.14 -4.05
N ASN A 16 -0.22 -12.41 -4.08
CA ASN A 16 -0.49 -13.13 -2.85
C ASN A 16 0.81 -13.48 -2.14
N VAL A 17 0.78 -13.48 -0.81
CA VAL A 17 1.91 -13.80 0.04
C VAL A 17 1.65 -15.13 0.73
N VAL A 18 2.61 -16.04 0.60
CA VAL A 18 2.54 -17.41 1.10
C VAL A 18 3.58 -17.61 2.20
N SER A 19 3.18 -18.15 3.34
CA SER A 19 4.10 -18.53 4.42
C SER A 19 5.06 -19.63 3.97
N ARG A 20 6.09 -19.88 4.78
CA ARG A 20 7.02 -21.00 4.56
C ARG A 20 6.29 -22.36 4.52
N ASP A 21 5.19 -22.48 5.24
CA ASP A 21 4.36 -23.70 5.30
C ASP A 21 3.38 -23.84 4.12
N GLY A 22 3.39 -22.90 3.17
CA GLY A 22 2.52 -22.95 1.98
C GLY A 22 1.14 -22.31 2.16
N ASN A 23 0.85 -21.74 3.33
CA ASN A 23 -0.44 -21.08 3.60
C ASN A 23 -0.44 -19.64 3.10
N ARG A 24 -1.52 -19.19 2.45
CA ARG A 24 -1.68 -17.77 2.09
C ARG A 24 -1.95 -16.96 3.36
N ILE A 25 -1.05 -16.04 3.69
CA ILE A 25 -1.11 -15.20 4.89
C ILE A 25 -1.60 -13.78 4.61
N GLY A 26 -1.67 -13.39 3.34
CA GLY A 26 -1.99 -12.03 2.94
C GLY A 26 -1.74 -11.80 1.47
N PHE A 27 -1.71 -10.53 1.10
CA PHE A 27 -1.26 -10.07 -0.19
C PHE A 27 -0.42 -8.80 -0.04
N GLU A 28 0.40 -8.54 -1.04
CA GLU A 28 1.18 -7.32 -1.16
C GLU A 28 0.73 -6.54 -2.39
N LEU A 29 0.88 -5.22 -2.32
CA LEU A 29 0.68 -4.31 -3.44
C LEU A 29 1.80 -3.29 -3.46
N GLN A 30 2.26 -2.92 -4.65
CA GLN A 30 3.26 -1.87 -4.79
C GLN A 30 2.61 -0.52 -5.05
N LEU A 31 3.02 0.46 -4.25
CA LEU A 31 2.60 1.84 -4.30
C LEU A 31 3.73 2.71 -4.85
N ILE A 32 3.36 3.73 -5.63
CA ILE A 32 4.20 4.89 -5.89
C ILE A 32 3.63 6.07 -5.10
N ILE A 33 4.49 6.89 -4.53
CA ILE A 33 4.06 8.03 -3.73
C ILE A 33 3.13 8.95 -4.54
N PRO A 34 1.93 9.30 -4.03
CA PRO A 34 1.01 10.23 -4.70
C PRO A 34 1.46 11.69 -4.52
N TYR A 35 2.76 11.96 -4.58
CA TYR A 35 3.36 13.28 -4.38
C TYR A 35 4.66 13.44 -5.17
N TYR A 36 4.79 14.53 -5.90
CA TYR A 36 5.83 14.71 -6.93
C TYR A 36 7.26 14.91 -6.41
N ARG A 37 7.47 15.20 -5.10
CA ARG A 37 8.81 15.49 -4.53
C ARG A 37 9.34 14.41 -3.59
N GLY A 38 8.62 13.29 -3.45
CA GLY A 38 8.88 12.40 -2.33
C GLY A 38 8.53 13.04 -0.99
N ALA A 39 8.60 12.26 0.08
CA ALA A 39 8.30 12.70 1.44
C ALA A 39 9.06 11.87 2.46
N ALA A 40 9.43 12.46 3.59
CA ALA A 40 9.81 11.68 4.77
C ALA A 40 8.66 10.75 5.16
N LEU A 41 8.96 9.55 5.66
CA LEU A 41 7.93 8.58 6.03
C LEU A 41 6.98 9.14 7.09
N SER A 42 7.48 9.94 8.04
CA SER A 42 6.67 10.61 9.06
C SER A 42 5.68 11.67 8.50
N MET A 43 5.74 11.98 7.20
CA MET A 43 4.79 12.86 6.53
C MET A 43 3.64 12.09 5.85
N ILE A 44 3.65 10.77 5.89
CA ILE A 44 2.49 9.96 5.51
C ILE A 44 1.51 10.06 6.67
N ASP A 45 0.37 10.72 6.47
CA ASP A 45 -0.63 10.92 7.55
C ASP A 45 -1.64 9.77 7.58
N GLU A 46 -1.99 9.24 6.41
CA GLU A 46 -2.99 8.20 6.25
C GLU A 46 -2.58 7.18 5.21
N LEU A 47 -2.88 5.92 5.48
CA LEU A 47 -2.73 4.81 4.55
C LEU A 47 -3.80 3.76 4.88
N TYR A 48 -4.62 3.38 3.92
CA TYR A 48 -5.55 2.27 4.12
C TYR A 48 -5.69 1.45 2.86
N VAL A 49 -6.04 0.19 3.04
CA VAL A 49 -6.41 -0.72 1.95
C VAL A 49 -7.79 -1.26 2.25
N LYS A 50 -8.69 -1.21 1.28
CA LYS A 50 -10.03 -1.77 1.37
C LYS A 50 -10.21 -2.82 0.29
N VAL A 51 -10.63 -4.02 0.69
CA VAL A 51 -10.91 -5.15 -0.21
C VAL A 51 -12.41 -5.44 -0.12
N GLY A 52 -13.15 -5.09 -1.17
CA GLY A 52 -14.61 -5.17 -1.15
C GLY A 52 -15.21 -4.33 0.00
N ALA A 53 -15.72 -4.99 1.03
CA ALA A 53 -16.28 -4.36 2.22
C ALA A 53 -15.29 -4.26 3.40
N ILE A 54 -14.18 -5.00 3.37
CA ILE A 54 -13.22 -5.11 4.48
C ILE A 54 -12.22 -3.96 4.40
N LEU A 55 -12.09 -3.20 5.48
CA LEU A 55 -11.11 -2.11 5.61
C LEU A 55 -9.93 -2.56 6.48
N TYR A 56 -8.73 -2.42 5.92
CA TYR A 56 -7.44 -2.56 6.60
C TYR A 56 -6.86 -1.17 6.84
N PRO A 57 -6.90 -0.65 8.08
CA PRO A 57 -6.32 0.63 8.42
C PRO A 57 -4.79 0.52 8.54
N LYS A 58 -4.09 1.65 8.49
CA LYS A 58 -2.62 1.73 8.52
C LYS A 58 -1.95 0.92 9.63
N GLU A 59 -2.58 0.82 10.79
CA GLU A 59 -2.04 0.10 11.95
C GLU A 59 -1.91 -1.41 11.70
N GLN A 60 -2.66 -1.96 10.74
CA GLN A 60 -2.59 -3.37 10.36
C GLN A 60 -1.63 -3.62 9.18
N LEU A 61 -1.14 -2.57 8.54
CA LEU A 61 -0.32 -2.67 7.33
C LEU A 61 1.17 -2.70 7.68
N THR A 62 1.95 -3.40 6.87
CA THR A 62 3.42 -3.29 6.90
C THR A 62 3.88 -2.57 5.64
N PHE A 63 4.60 -1.47 5.80
CA PHE A 63 5.09 -0.65 4.71
C PHE A 63 6.57 -0.91 4.48
N THR A 64 6.95 -1.34 3.28
CA THR A 64 8.34 -1.64 2.94
C THR A 64 8.81 -0.75 1.81
N VAL A 65 9.91 -0.03 1.99
CA VAL A 65 10.50 0.83 0.95
C VAL A 65 12.02 0.70 1.00
N ASP A 66 12.65 0.58 -0.17
CA ASP A 66 14.10 0.32 -0.33
C ASP A 66 14.64 -0.81 0.58
N GLY A 67 13.84 -1.87 0.77
CA GLY A 67 14.22 -3.06 1.54
C GLY A 67 14.02 -2.93 3.06
N PHE A 68 13.58 -1.77 3.56
CA PHE A 68 13.27 -1.59 4.98
C PHE A 68 11.77 -1.65 5.23
N SER A 69 11.35 -2.49 6.16
CA SER A 69 9.96 -2.64 6.58
C SER A 69 9.67 -1.85 7.84
N TYR A 70 8.53 -1.17 7.85
CA TYR A 70 8.06 -0.32 8.93
C TYR A 70 6.62 -0.65 9.29
N THR A 71 6.34 -0.72 10.59
CA THR A 71 4.97 -0.64 11.13
C THR A 71 4.53 0.83 11.18
N TRP A 72 3.23 1.07 11.30
CA TRP A 72 2.73 2.45 11.35
C TRP A 72 3.35 3.30 12.50
N PRO A 73 3.46 2.80 13.74
CA PRO A 73 4.13 3.56 14.81
C PRO A 73 5.59 3.91 14.49
N GLN A 74 6.29 3.07 13.71
CA GLN A 74 7.65 3.38 13.27
C GLN A 74 7.64 4.51 12.24
N ILE A 75 6.78 4.42 11.21
CA ILE A 75 6.64 5.43 10.14
C ILE A 75 6.50 6.85 10.72
N GLU A 76 5.66 7.03 11.73
CA GLU A 76 5.41 8.33 12.38
C GLU A 76 6.69 8.97 12.96
N THR A 77 7.70 8.17 13.28
CA THR A 77 8.96 8.63 13.87
C THR A 77 10.08 8.84 12.85
N VAL A 78 9.94 8.33 11.62
CA VAL A 78 11.02 8.34 10.62
C VAL A 78 11.01 9.64 9.81
N THR A 79 11.81 10.60 10.26
CA THR A 79 11.92 11.94 9.66
C THR A 79 13.05 12.07 8.62
N THR A 80 14.05 11.19 8.67
CA THR A 80 15.25 11.25 7.83
C THR A 80 15.17 10.38 6.59
N PHE A 81 14.48 9.23 6.67
CA PHE A 81 14.27 8.36 5.52
C PHE A 81 13.10 8.85 4.69
N ARG A 82 13.31 8.95 3.38
CA ARG A 82 12.34 9.50 2.43
C ARG A 82 11.83 8.42 1.50
N TRP A 83 10.52 8.41 1.30
CA TRP A 83 9.91 7.75 0.16
C TRP A 83 10.07 8.65 -1.06
N GLU A 84 11.08 8.33 -1.88
CA GLU A 84 11.42 9.13 -3.05
C GLU A 84 10.44 8.95 -4.21
N TYR A 85 10.36 9.99 -5.05
CA TYR A 85 9.49 9.95 -6.22
C TYR A 85 9.95 8.86 -7.20
N GLY A 86 9.00 8.03 -7.66
CA GLY A 86 9.27 6.89 -8.54
C GLY A 86 9.73 5.62 -7.83
N THR A 87 10.10 5.68 -6.54
CA THR A 87 10.41 4.49 -5.74
C THR A 87 9.12 3.76 -5.37
N LYS A 88 9.07 2.46 -5.65
CA LYS A 88 7.94 1.62 -5.27
C LYS A 88 8.07 1.19 -3.81
N ALA A 89 7.05 1.49 -3.01
CA ALA A 89 6.89 0.91 -1.69
C ALA A 89 5.97 -0.31 -1.78
N THR A 90 6.27 -1.37 -1.04
CA THR A 90 5.44 -2.56 -0.93
C THR A 90 4.61 -2.47 0.34
N VAL A 91 3.29 -2.54 0.22
CA VAL A 91 2.36 -2.59 1.36
C VAL A 91 1.85 -4.02 1.49
N PHE A 92 2.13 -4.64 2.63
CA PHE A 92 1.60 -5.94 2.99
C PHE A 92 0.30 -5.79 3.78
N VAL A 93 -0.71 -6.56 3.37
CA VAL A 93 -2.05 -6.61 3.97
C VAL A 93 -2.26 -8.01 4.56
N PRO A 94 -2.47 -8.15 5.88
CA PRO A 94 -2.65 -9.43 6.55
C PRO A 94 -4.08 -9.95 6.34
N GLN A 95 -4.37 -10.43 5.14
CA GLN A 95 -5.63 -11.09 4.80
C GLN A 95 -5.40 -12.61 4.75
N GLN A 96 -5.84 -13.33 5.79
CA GLN A 96 -5.76 -14.79 5.80
C GLN A 96 -6.49 -15.38 4.59
N GLY A 97 -5.85 -16.33 3.89
CA GLY A 97 -6.35 -16.85 2.60
C GLY A 97 -5.93 -16.03 1.38
N GLY A 98 -5.39 -14.82 1.59
CA GLY A 98 -5.01 -13.89 0.52
C GLY A 98 -6.22 -13.34 -0.22
N LEU A 99 -5.99 -12.86 -1.45
CA LEU A 99 -7.07 -12.55 -2.38
C LEU A 99 -7.61 -13.87 -2.95
N ASP A 100 -8.80 -14.24 -2.47
CA ASP A 100 -9.42 -15.53 -2.78
C ASP A 100 -9.88 -15.62 -4.24
N VAL A 101 -9.94 -16.85 -4.75
CA VAL A 101 -10.24 -17.13 -6.16
C VAL A 101 -11.71 -16.84 -6.49
N SER A 102 -11.92 -15.75 -7.25
CA SER A 102 -13.18 -15.34 -7.87
C SER A 102 -14.34 -14.99 -6.89
N PRO A 103 -15.11 -13.90 -7.09
CA PRO A 103 -15.14 -13.00 -8.24
C PRO A 103 -13.99 -11.98 -8.27
N ILE A 104 -14.00 -11.11 -9.28
CA ILE A 104 -13.12 -9.93 -9.39
C ILE A 104 -13.14 -9.18 -8.06
N GLN A 105 -11.96 -8.96 -7.48
CA GLN A 105 -11.81 -8.25 -6.22
C GLN A 105 -11.58 -6.77 -6.50
N HIS A 106 -12.31 -5.92 -5.79
CA HIS A 106 -12.14 -4.47 -5.85
C HIS A 106 -11.29 -4.01 -4.68
N ILE A 107 -10.11 -3.47 -5.00
CA ILE A 107 -9.16 -2.95 -4.04
C ILE A 107 -9.17 -1.44 -4.14
N GLU A 108 -9.41 -0.77 -3.02
CA GLU A 108 -9.28 0.67 -2.88
C GLU A 108 -8.12 0.96 -1.94
N VAL A 109 -7.24 1.88 -2.33
CA VAL A 109 -6.15 2.35 -1.47
C VAL A 109 -6.27 3.86 -1.35
N GLY A 110 -6.22 4.34 -0.12
CA GLY A 110 -6.08 5.75 0.18
C GLY A 110 -4.70 6.01 0.78
N CYS A 111 -4.03 7.05 0.30
CA CYS A 111 -2.78 7.53 0.89
C CYS A 111 -2.80 9.06 0.95
N SER A 112 -2.48 9.63 2.12
CA SER A 112 -2.35 11.07 2.28
C SER A 112 -0.92 11.44 2.71
N ILE A 113 -0.40 12.48 2.08
CA ILE A 113 0.91 13.05 2.40
C ILE A 113 0.69 14.46 2.92
N ARG A 114 1.30 14.77 4.06
CA ARG A 114 1.33 16.11 4.64
C ARG A 114 2.11 17.05 3.73
N ARG A 115 1.48 18.15 3.33
CA ARG A 115 2.07 19.14 2.40
C ARG A 115 2.21 20.48 3.13
N SER A 116 3.30 21.21 2.87
CA SER A 116 3.56 22.51 3.51
C SER A 116 2.44 23.55 3.32
N TYR A 117 1.66 23.44 2.24
CA TYR A 117 0.50 24.29 1.96
C TYR A 117 -0.82 23.50 1.91
N GLY A 118 -0.80 22.25 2.34
CA GLY A 118 -2.00 21.46 2.53
C GLY A 118 -2.62 21.77 3.88
N GLY A 119 -3.95 21.78 3.97
CA GLY A 119 -4.62 21.86 5.26
C GLY A 119 -4.15 20.76 6.23
N ARG A 120 -4.38 20.95 7.52
CA ARG A 120 -3.88 20.10 8.63
C ARG A 120 -4.17 18.60 8.47
N PHE A 121 -5.24 18.25 7.74
CA PHE A 121 -5.61 16.87 7.42
C PHE A 121 -5.92 16.78 5.91
N PRO A 122 -4.91 16.53 5.06
CA PRO A 122 -5.14 16.39 3.64
C PRO A 122 -6.01 15.15 3.39
N ALA A 123 -7.06 15.31 2.59
CA ALA A 123 -7.85 14.17 2.14
C ALA A 123 -6.93 13.17 1.40
N PRO A 124 -7.08 11.86 1.64
CA PRO A 124 -6.27 10.87 0.97
C PRO A 124 -6.52 10.88 -0.54
N VAL A 125 -5.45 10.68 -1.28
CA VAL A 125 -5.53 10.34 -2.70
C VAL A 125 -5.99 8.89 -2.76
N VAL A 126 -7.19 8.69 -3.32
CA VAL A 126 -7.84 7.38 -3.39
C VAL A 126 -7.73 6.81 -4.80
N VAL A 127 -7.31 5.56 -4.90
CA VAL A 127 -7.24 4.82 -6.16
C VAL A 127 -7.97 3.50 -5.99
N LYS A 128 -8.78 3.15 -6.99
CA LYS A 128 -9.52 1.89 -7.02
C LYS A 128 -9.04 1.05 -8.19
N VAL A 129 -8.79 -0.22 -7.93
CA VAL A 129 -8.33 -1.19 -8.91
C VAL A 129 -9.19 -2.44 -8.80
N ALA A 130 -9.60 -2.98 -9.95
CA ALA A 130 -10.23 -4.28 -10.04
C ALA A 130 -9.15 -5.31 -10.42
N VAL A 131 -9.09 -6.42 -9.69
CA VAL A 131 -8.08 -7.45 -9.88
C VAL A 131 -8.74 -8.80 -10.03
N ASP A 132 -8.25 -9.58 -10.99
CA ASP A 132 -8.64 -10.98 -11.18
C ASP A 132 -7.73 -11.86 -10.32
N PRO A 133 -8.23 -12.47 -9.23
CA PRO A 133 -7.39 -13.24 -8.32
C PRO A 133 -6.73 -14.46 -8.97
N CYS A 134 -7.31 -14.98 -10.06
CA CYS A 134 -6.77 -16.12 -10.80
C CYS A 134 -5.47 -15.78 -11.55
N LYS A 135 -5.22 -14.48 -11.81
CA LYS A 135 -4.04 -13.99 -12.53
C LYS A 135 -2.95 -13.48 -11.58
N LEU A 136 -3.20 -13.50 -10.27
CA LEU A 136 -2.24 -13.04 -9.28
C LEU A 136 -1.09 -14.03 -9.15
N LYS A 137 0.13 -13.49 -9.17
CA LYS A 137 1.32 -14.24 -8.79
C LYS A 137 1.35 -14.42 -7.28
N ALA A 138 2.00 -15.49 -6.82
CA ALA A 138 2.26 -15.72 -5.41
C ALA A 138 3.77 -15.58 -5.12
N ILE A 139 4.10 -14.96 -4.00
CA ILE A 139 5.47 -14.84 -3.49
C ILE A 139 5.57 -15.48 -2.10
N ARG A 140 6.76 -15.91 -1.71
CA ARG A 140 7.02 -16.42 -0.36
C ARG A 140 7.34 -15.27 0.59
N TYR A 141 6.76 -15.33 1.78
CA TYR A 141 7.14 -14.46 2.89
C TYR A 141 8.57 -14.79 3.31
N GLN A 142 9.42 -13.75 3.42
CA GLN A 142 10.81 -13.89 3.85
C GLN A 142 10.89 -14.19 5.35
#